data_AF-A0A935AHU9-F1
#
_entry.id   AF-A0A935AHU9-F1
#
_cell.length_a   1.000
_cell.length_b   1.000
_cell.length_c   1.000
_cell.angle_alpha   90.00
_cell.angle_beta   90.00
_cell.angle_gamma   90.00
#
_symmetry.space_group_name_H-M   'P 1'
#
loop_
_entity.id
_entity.type
_entity.pdbx_description
1 polymer ?
#
loop_
_entity_poly.entity_id
_entity_poly.type
_entity_poly.pdbx_seq_one_letter_code
_entity_poly.pdbx_strand_id
1 'polypeptide(L)' 'MFESTTQQELRAQMEQHLLMVEEVLGGMDQFVQRLERRIARIEEGLGLEPDGLSASGWVADLQRLKAQVAKMRQP' A
#
# COMPACT_ATOMS: atom_id res chain seq x y z
N MET A 1 -13.40 51.93 -3.49
CA MET A 1 -12.04 51.40 -3.20
C MET A 1 -12.06 49.96 -2.65
N PHE A 2 -13.17 49.21 -2.79
CA PHE A 2 -13.37 47.90 -2.15
C PHE A 2 -13.77 46.75 -3.11
N GLU A 3 -13.84 47.01 -4.42
CA GLU A 3 -14.17 45.96 -5.42
C GLU A 3 -12.92 45.36 -6.09
N SER A 4 -11.75 45.91 -5.81
CA SER A 4 -10.45 45.42 -6.28
C SER A 4 -9.66 44.78 -5.14
N THR A 5 -10.29 44.00 -4.27
CA THR A 5 -9.60 42.82 -3.73
C THR A 5 -9.25 42.01 -4.96
N THR A 6 -8.03 42.22 -5.42
CA THR A 6 -7.72 42.27 -6.84
C THR A 6 -7.92 40.89 -7.42
N GLN A 7 -8.47 40.79 -8.64
CA GLN A 7 -8.53 39.53 -9.38
C GLN A 7 -7.16 38.80 -9.41
N GLN A 8 -6.07 39.56 -9.28
CA GLN A 8 -4.70 39.08 -9.12
C GLN A 8 -4.44 38.41 -7.76
N GLU A 9 -4.88 38.98 -6.64
CA GLU A 9 -4.80 38.33 -5.31
C GLU A 9 -5.62 37.04 -5.25
N LEU A 10 -6.82 37.03 -5.85
CA LEU A 10 -7.64 35.81 -5.93
C LEU A 10 -6.91 34.72 -6.75
N ARG A 11 -6.31 35.09 -7.89
CA ARG A 11 -5.51 34.15 -8.69
C ARG A 11 -4.31 33.62 -7.91
N ALA A 12 -3.58 34.48 -7.20
CA ALA A 12 -2.46 34.06 -6.38
C ALA A 12 -2.88 33.09 -5.25
N GLN A 13 -4.02 33.34 -4.60
CA GLN A 13 -4.57 32.42 -3.59
C GLN A 13 -5.00 31.08 -4.20
N MET A 14 -5.60 31.10 -5.39
CA MET A 14 -5.99 29.89 -6.12
C MET A 14 -4.76 29.07 -6.52
N GLU A 15 -3.72 29.70 -7.06
CA GLU A 15 -2.45 29.04 -7.40
C GLU A 15 -1.81 28.39 -6.16
N GLN A 16 -1.80 29.11 -5.04
CA GLN A 16 -1.30 28.56 -3.77
C GLN A 16 -2.14 27.36 -3.29
N HIS A 17 -3.47 27.43 -3.41
CA HIS A 17 -4.34 26.30 -3.05
C HIS A 17 -4.13 25.09 -3.95
N LEU A 18 -3.98 25.30 -5.26
CA LEU A 18 -3.69 24.22 -6.20
C LEU A 18 -2.35 23.56 -5.90
N LEU A 19 -1.32 24.34 -5.57
CA LEU A 19 -0.02 23.81 -5.16
C LEU A 19 -0.15 22.92 -3.89
N MET A 20 -0.87 23.38 -2.88
CA MET A 20 -1.10 22.60 -1.67
C MET A 20 -1.86 21.29 -1.96
N VAL A 21 -2.84 21.34 -2.87
CA VAL A 21 -3.58 20.14 -3.30
C VAL A 21 -2.66 19.17 -4.03
N GLU A 22 -1.79 19.66 -4.92
CA GLU A 22 -0.80 18.83 -5.62
C GLU A 22 0.18 18.16 -4.65
N GLU A 23 0.64 18.87 -3.62
CA GLU A 23 1.50 18.31 -2.57
C GLU A 23 0.80 17.17 -1.81
N VAL A 24 -0.47 17.35 -1.43
CA VAL A 24 -1.26 16.31 -0.75
C VAL A 24 -1.46 15.11 -1.67
N LEU A 25 -1.84 15.32 -2.93
CA LEU A 25 -2.04 14.25 -3.91
C LEU A 25 -0.74 13.48 -4.16
N GLY A 26 0.39 14.17 -4.28
CA GLY A 26 1.71 13.55 -4.40
C GLY A 26 2.07 12.72 -3.16
N GLY A 27 1.76 13.21 -1.96
CA GLY A 27 1.92 12.46 -0.71
C GLY A 27 1.05 11.20 -0.65
N MET A 28 -0.18 11.28 -1.14
CA MET A 28 -1.11 10.15 -1.23
C MET A 28 -0.63 9.08 -2.21
N ASP A 29 -0.15 9.46 -3.40
CA ASP A 29 0.40 8.52 -4.38
C ASP A 29 1.59 7.74 -3.81
N GLN A 30 2.52 8.43 -3.15
CA GLN A 30 3.64 7.78 -2.48
C GLN A 30 3.19 6.82 -1.37
N PHE A 31 2.14 7.17 -0.63
CA PHE A 31 1.59 6.31 0.42
C PHE A 31 0.97 5.04 -0.16
N VAL A 32 0.18 5.16 -1.24
CA VAL A 32 -0.42 4.02 -1.96
C VAL A 32 0.66 3.09 -2.48
N GLN A 33 1.69 3.60 -3.15
CA GLN A 33 2.81 2.78 -3.64
C GLN A 33 3.56 2.05 -2.52
N ARG A 34 3.64 2.63 -1.32
CA ARG A 34 4.22 1.95 -0.15
C ARG A 34 3.32 0.84 0.37
N LEU A 35 2.00 1.04 0.35
CA LEU A 35 1.03 0.01 0.73
C LEU A 35 1.06 -1.17 -0.25
N GLU A 36 1.04 -0.91 -1.56
CA GLU A 36 1.12 -1.95 -2.59
C GLU A 36 2.38 -2.80 -2.42
N ARG A 37 3.55 -2.17 -2.22
CA ARG A 37 4.80 -2.88 -1.94
C ARG A 37 4.75 -3.71 -0.65
N ARG A 38 4.03 -3.26 0.37
CA ARG A 38 3.84 -4.03 1.61
C ARG A 38 2.93 -5.22 1.40
N ILE A 39 1.83 -5.03 0.67
CA ILE A 39 0.87 -6.08 0.32
C ILE A 39 1.58 -7.16 -0.50
N ALA A 40 2.30 -6.79 -1.57
CA ALA A 40 3.05 -7.75 -2.39
C ALA A 40 4.04 -8.61 -1.59
N ARG A 41 4.77 -8.00 -0.63
CA ARG A 41 5.67 -8.77 0.26
C ARG A 41 4.92 -9.71 1.20
N ILE A 42 3.74 -9.31 1.66
CA ILE A 42 2.89 -10.17 2.50
C ILE A 42 2.36 -11.33 1.66
N GLU A 43 1.87 -11.06 0.45
CA GLU A 43 1.38 -12.07 -0.49
C GLU A 43 2.49 -13.07 -0.85
N GLU A 44 3.70 -12.60 -1.14
CA GLU A 44 4.89 -13.44 -1.38
C GLU A 44 5.25 -14.28 -0.14
N GLY A 45 5.29 -13.66 1.04
CA GLY A 45 5.60 -14.37 2.29
C GLY A 45 4.54 -15.42 2.67
N LEU A 46 3.28 -15.16 2.37
CA LEU A 46 2.18 -16.13 2.53
C LEU A 46 2.14 -17.15 1.37
N GLY A 47 2.82 -16.86 0.26
CA GLY A 47 2.77 -17.60 -0.99
C GLY A 47 1.37 -17.70 -1.58
N LEU A 48 0.57 -16.64 -1.42
CA LEU A 48 -0.78 -16.57 -1.98
C LEU A 48 -0.67 -16.35 -3.50
N GLU A 49 -1.03 -17.37 -4.29
CA GLU A 49 -1.39 -17.16 -5.69
C GLU A 49 -2.81 -16.56 -5.77
N PRO A 50 -3.19 -15.91 -6.90
CA PRO A 50 -4.50 -15.26 -7.07
C PRO A 50 -5.71 -16.14 -6.72
N ASP A 51 -5.56 -17.45 -6.79
CA ASP A 51 -6.61 -18.45 -6.51
C ASP A 51 -6.69 -18.90 -5.04
N GLY A 52 -5.90 -18.29 -4.14
CA GLY A 52 -6.00 -18.50 -2.69
C GLY A 52 -5.39 -19.82 -2.17
N LEU A 53 -4.59 -20.51 -2.99
CA LEU A 53 -3.88 -21.74 -2.62
C LEU A 53 -2.38 -21.43 -2.38
N SER A 54 -1.91 -21.59 -1.13
CA SER A 54 -0.48 -21.47 -0.80
C SER A 54 0.30 -22.69 -1.27
N ALA A 55 0.70 -22.72 -2.55
CA ALA A 55 1.61 -23.73 -3.08
C ALA A 55 3.09 -23.47 -2.71
N SER A 56 3.41 -22.24 -2.29
CA SER A 56 4.75 -21.77 -1.93
C SER A 56 4.71 -20.81 -0.72
N GLY A 57 5.84 -20.22 -0.33
CA GLY A 57 5.91 -19.25 0.77
C GLY A 57 6.03 -19.84 2.18
N TRP A 58 6.28 -18.96 3.16
CA TRP A 58 6.60 -19.34 4.54
C TRP A 58 5.46 -20.09 5.24
N VAL A 59 4.21 -19.81 4.88
CA VAL A 59 3.04 -20.52 5.43
C VAL A 59 2.97 -21.95 4.91
N ALA A 60 3.18 -22.16 3.61
CA ALA A 60 3.24 -23.51 3.04
C ALA A 60 4.39 -24.32 3.64
N ASP A 61 5.56 -23.70 3.83
CA ASP A 61 6.71 -24.34 4.49
C ASP A 61 6.42 -24.72 5.94
N LEU A 62 5.78 -23.82 6.70
CA LEU A 62 5.39 -24.10 8.09
C LEU A 62 4.37 -25.24 8.17
N GLN A 63 3.39 -25.28 7.25
CA GLN A 63 2.43 -26.38 7.18
C GLN A 63 3.10 -27.71 6.83
N ARG A 64 4.06 -27.72 5.90
CA ARG A 64 4.87 -28.90 5.57
C ARG A 64 5.66 -29.39 6.79
N LEU A 65 6.33 -28.48 7.50
CA LEU A 65 7.05 -28.80 8.75
C LEU A 65 6.11 -29.37 9.82
N LYS A 66 4.95 -28.74 10.04
CA LYS A 66 3.93 -29.24 10.98
C LYS A 66 3.51 -30.67 10.63
N ALA A 67 3.29 -30.97 9.35
CA ALA A 67 2.92 -32.31 8.89
C ALA A 67 4.05 -33.33 9.09
N GLN A 68 5.31 -32.95 8.84
CA GLN A 68 6.47 -33.82 9.10
C GLN A 68 6.63 -34.11 10.60
N VAL A 69 6.51 -33.10 11.46
CA VAL A 69 6.56 -33.27 12.91
C VAL A 69 5.42 -34.17 13.41
N ALA A 70 4.21 -34.01 12.87
CA ALA A 70 3.10 -34.88 13.19
C ALA A 70 3.36 -36.34 12.80
N LYS A 71 3.97 -36.59 11.62
CA LYS A 71 4.38 -37.94 11.19
C LYS A 71 5.44 -38.54 12.11
N MET A 72 6.44 -37.77 12.54
CA MET A 72 7.47 -38.24 13.48
C MET A 72 6.91 -38.57 14.88
N ARG A 73 5.74 -38.03 15.24
CA ARG A 73 5.05 -38.31 16.50
C ARG A 73 4.13 -39.53 16.43
N GLN A 74 3.89 -40.10 15.26
CA GLN A 74 3.18 -41.37 15.15
C GLN A 74 4.18 -42.51 15.41
N PRO A 75 3.87 -43.44 16.34
CA PRO A 75 4.76 -44.52 16.74
C PRO A 75 5.01 -45.54 15.63
#